data_AF-A0A1G3XMR5-F1
#
_entry.id   AF-A0A1G3XMR5-F1
#
_cell.length_a   1.000
_cell.length_b   1.000
_cell.length_c   1.000
_cell.angle_alpha   90.00
_cell.angle_beta   90.00
_cell.angle_gamma   90.00
#
_symmetry.space_group_name_H-M   'P 1'
#
loop_
_entity.id
_entity.type
_entity.pdbx_description
1 polymer ?
#
loop_
_entity_poly.entity_id
_entity_poly.type
_entity_poly.pdbx_seq_one_letter_code
_entity_poly.pdbx_strand_id
1 'polypeptide(L)'
;MELLKSETATTILAALLSKMEIILVQEKYRKICKAYVNTPDKADILHAATCLQVDATMITNDHHFDNIRDEAIITVWSISEAISKIWNNQLNSP
;
A
#
# COMPACT_ATOMS: atom_id res chain seq x y z
N MET A 1 24.46 -5.71 -6.64
CA MET A 1 23.52 -6.04 -5.56
C MET A 1 24.37 -6.49 -4.39
N GLU A 2 24.54 -5.64 -3.38
CA GLU A 2 25.32 -6.02 -2.20
C GLU A 2 24.54 -7.13 -1.49
N LEU A 3 25.12 -8.33 -1.43
CA LEU A 3 24.52 -9.48 -0.77
C LEU A 3 24.39 -9.14 0.72
N LEU A 4 23.21 -9.30 1.31
CA LEU A 4 23.00 -9.07 2.75
C LEU A 4 24.02 -9.91 3.53
N LYS A 5 24.86 -9.25 4.34
CA LYS A 5 25.96 -9.91 5.08
C LYS A 5 25.48 -10.83 6.21
N SER A 6 24.17 -10.83 6.51
CA SER A 6 23.54 -11.62 7.57
C SER A 6 22.60 -12.66 6.96
N GLU A 7 22.77 -13.92 7.37
CA GLU A 7 21.85 -15.01 7.03
C GLU A 7 20.41 -14.70 7.49
N THR A 8 20.23 -14.16 8.70
CA THR A 8 18.93 -13.75 9.23
C THR A 8 18.26 -12.70 8.34
N ALA A 9 19.01 -11.69 7.89
CA ALA A 9 18.47 -10.65 7.01
C ALA A 9 18.01 -11.24 5.67
N THR A 10 18.78 -12.17 5.11
CA THR A 10 18.43 -12.89 3.87
C THR A 10 17.14 -13.70 4.06
N THR A 11 17.00 -14.42 5.16
CA THR A 11 15.81 -15.23 5.47
C THR A 11 14.57 -14.36 5.64
N ILE A 12 14.67 -13.24 6.36
CA ILE A 12 13.55 -12.30 6.53
C ILE A 12 13.15 -11.71 5.18
N LEU A 13 14.11 -11.28 4.37
CA LEU A 13 13.82 -10.72 3.05
C LEU A 13 13.13 -11.75 2.15
N ALA A 14 13.61 -12.99 2.11
CA ALA A 14 12.99 -14.06 1.34
C ALA A 14 11.55 -14.36 1.79
N ALA A 15 11.30 -14.36 3.11
CA ALA A 15 9.97 -14.56 3.68
C ALA A 15 9.01 -13.38 3.41
N LEU A 16 9.52 -12.16 3.30
CA LEU A 16 8.73 -10.99 2.91
C LEU A 16 8.40 -11.04 1.41
N LEU A 17 9.40 -11.27 0.56
CA LEU A 17 9.23 -11.35 -0.88
C LEU A 17 8.27 -12.47 -1.30
N SER A 18 8.22 -13.59 -0.57
CA SER A 18 7.27 -14.67 -0.85
C SER A 18 5.82 -14.33 -0.52
N LYS A 19 5.56 -13.25 0.22
CA LYS A 19 4.23 -12.77 0.63
C LYS A 19 3.81 -11.47 -0.05
N MET A 20 4.62 -10.96 -0.97
CA MET A 20 4.40 -9.67 -1.63
C MET A 20 4.38 -9.84 -3.14
N GLU A 21 3.59 -9.02 -3.81
CA GLU A 21 3.67 -8.82 -5.24
C GLU A 21 4.30 -7.45 -5.50
N ILE A 22 5.35 -7.41 -6.35
CA ILE A 22 5.99 -6.17 -6.75
C ILE A 22 5.31 -5.66 -8.01
N ILE A 23 4.64 -4.52 -7.89
CA ILE A 23 3.86 -3.94 -8.98
C ILE A 23 4.68 -2.88 -9.72
N LEU A 24 4.82 -3.07 -11.03
CA LEU A 24 5.26 -2.00 -11.92
C LEU A 24 4.07 -1.12 -12.29
N VAL A 25 4.04 0.09 -11.73
CA VAL A 25 2.91 1.02 -11.89
C VAL A 25 2.90 1.65 -13.27
N GLN A 26 1.79 1.51 -13.99
CA GLN A 26 1.60 2.14 -15.30
C GLN A 26 1.40 3.65 -15.16
N GLU A 27 1.86 4.40 -16.17
CA GLU A 27 1.82 5.87 -16.14
C GLU A 27 0.41 6.44 -15.96
N LYS A 28 -0.62 5.79 -16.52
CA LYS A 28 -2.01 6.25 -16.43
C LYS A 28 -2.50 6.36 -14.98
N TYR A 29 -2.16 5.40 -14.11
CA TYR A 29 -2.58 5.42 -12.71
C TYR A 29 -1.86 6.51 -11.92
N ARG A 30 -0.57 6.73 -12.21
CA ARG A 30 0.19 7.85 -11.62
C ARG A 30 -0.43 9.20 -11.96
N LYS A 31 -0.87 9.38 -13.23
CA LYS A 31 -1.52 10.62 -13.68
C LYS A 31 -2.85 10.86 -12.96
N ILE A 32 -3.66 9.82 -12.77
CA ILE A 32 -4.91 9.91 -12.01
C ILE A 32 -4.60 10.32 -10.57
N CYS A 33 -3.76 9.56 -9.86
CA CYS A 33 -3.47 9.81 -8.44
C CYS A 33 -2.82 11.18 -8.19
N LYS A 34 -1.99 11.68 -9.12
CA LYS A 34 -1.39 13.01 -9.02
C LYS A 34 -2.42 14.15 -8.93
N ALA A 35 -3.63 13.97 -9.45
CA ALA A 35 -4.69 14.96 -9.34
C ALA A 35 -5.29 15.05 -7.92
N TYR A 36 -5.13 14.00 -7.11
CA TYR A 36 -5.79 13.88 -5.81
C TYR A 36 -4.82 13.87 -4.62
N VAL A 37 -3.56 13.46 -4.83
CA VAL A 37 -2.53 13.42 -3.78
C VAL A 37 -1.66 14.69 -3.87
N ASN A 38 -1.79 15.57 -2.89
CA ASN A 38 -1.01 16.80 -2.80
C ASN A 38 0.12 16.65 -1.78
N THR A 39 1.31 16.27 -2.27
CA THR A 39 2.48 15.95 -1.45
C THR A 39 3.76 16.29 -2.21
N PRO A 40 4.83 16.72 -1.52
CA PRO A 40 6.14 16.89 -2.14
C PRO A 40 6.81 15.55 -2.51
N ASP A 41 6.39 14.42 -1.92
CA ASP A 41 7.01 13.12 -2.14
C ASP A 41 6.36 12.33 -3.30
N LYS A 42 7.16 11.99 -4.32
CA LYS A 42 6.69 11.20 -5.46
C LYS A 42 6.34 9.76 -5.06
N ALA A 43 6.86 9.26 -3.94
CA ALA A 43 6.56 7.93 -3.44
C ALA A 43 5.07 7.78 -3.10
N ASP A 44 4.43 8.82 -2.55
CA ASP A 44 3.01 8.80 -2.20
C ASP A 44 2.12 8.60 -3.43
N ILE A 45 2.45 9.28 -4.53
CA ILE A 45 1.75 9.10 -5.82
C ILE A 45 1.90 7.66 -6.30
N LEU A 46 3.08 7.05 -6.12
CA LEU A 46 3.32 5.65 -6.51
C LEU A 46 2.56 4.66 -5.61
N HIS A 47 2.49 4.89 -4.30
CA HIS A 47 1.71 4.05 -3.38
C HIS A 47 0.23 4.08 -3.75
N ALA A 48 -0.35 5.27 -3.89
CA ALA A 48 -1.76 5.43 -4.28
C ALA A 48 -2.04 4.82 -5.66
N ALA A 49 -1.16 5.04 -6.64
CA ALA A 49 -1.32 4.50 -7.99
C ALA A 49 -1.14 2.97 -8.04
N THR A 50 -0.33 2.39 -7.16
CA THR A 50 -0.24 0.94 -7.00
C THR A 50 -1.58 0.39 -6.54
N CYS A 51 -2.15 0.95 -5.47
CA CYS A 51 -3.46 0.54 -4.95
C CYS A 51 -4.57 0.68 -6.00
N LEU A 52 -4.59 1.79 -6.74
CA LEU A 52 -5.55 1.99 -7.82
C LEU A 52 -5.38 0.96 -8.96
N GLN A 53 -4.14 0.60 -9.30
CA GLN A 53 -3.88 -0.34 -10.40
C GLN A 53 -4.34 -1.76 -10.09
N VAL A 54 -4.17 -2.21 -8.84
CA VAL A 54 -4.46 -3.59 -8.43
C VAL A 54 -5.75 -3.72 -7.60
N ASP A 55 -6.54 -2.65 -7.50
CA ASP A 55 -7.75 -2.59 -6.67
C ASP A 55 -7.50 -3.01 -5.20
N ALA A 56 -6.38 -2.54 -4.64
CA ALA A 56 -5.99 -2.85 -3.27
C ALA A 56 -6.42 -1.74 -2.30
N THR A 57 -6.69 -2.13 -1.06
CA THR A 57 -6.88 -1.18 0.05
C THR A 57 -5.52 -0.69 0.55
N MET A 58 -5.34 0.63 0.59
CA MET A 58 -4.18 1.25 1.21
C MET A 58 -4.38 1.34 2.72
N ILE A 59 -3.38 0.92 3.49
CA ILE A 59 -3.39 1.04 4.96
C ILE A 59 -2.37 2.09 5.36
N THR A 60 -2.83 3.25 5.84
CA THR A 60 -1.96 4.36 6.26
C THR A 60 -2.69 5.31 7.20
N ASN A 61 -1.94 5.99 8.07
CA ASN A 61 -2.43 7.10 8.89
C ASN A 61 -1.98 8.47 8.36
N ASP A 62 -1.37 8.50 7.17
CA ASP A 62 -0.89 9.73 6.56
C ASP A 62 -2.03 10.51 5.89
N HIS A 63 -2.16 11.78 6.26
CA HIS A 63 -3.19 12.69 5.76
C HIS A 63 -2.96 13.15 4.32
N HIS A 64 -1.78 12.90 3.72
CA HIS A 64 -1.56 13.15 2.28
C HIS A 64 -2.54 12.40 1.36
N PHE A 65 -3.20 11.35 1.88
CA PHE A 65 -4.16 10.53 1.15
C PHE A 65 -5.63 10.82 1.47
N ASP A 66 -5.91 11.83 2.30
CA ASP A 66 -7.30 12.15 2.71
C ASP A 66 -8.16 12.52 1.50
N ASN A 67 -7.67 13.38 0.62
CA ASN A 67 -8.44 13.83 -0.56
C ASN A 67 -8.73 12.67 -1.54
N ILE A 68 -7.77 11.79 -1.81
CA ILE A 68 -7.98 10.65 -2.72
C ILE A 68 -8.93 9.59 -2.12
N ARG A 69 -8.94 9.46 -0.79
CA ARG A 69 -9.91 8.65 -0.04
C ARG A 69 -11.32 9.25 -0.11
N ASP A 70 -11.44 10.55 0.18
CA ASP A 70 -12.73 11.23 0.29
C ASP A 70 -13.45 11.30 -1.05
N GLU A 71 -12.70 11.42 -2.15
CA GLU A 71 -13.19 11.29 -3.53
C GLU A 71 -13.41 9.83 -3.98
N ALA A 72 -13.22 8.86 -3.08
CA ALA A 72 -13.41 7.42 -3.30
C ALA A 72 -12.64 6.85 -4.51
N ILE A 73 -11.51 7.45 -4.88
CA ILE A 73 -10.68 6.99 -5.99
C ILE A 73 -9.95 5.68 -5.62
N ILE A 74 -9.56 5.54 -4.35
CA ILE A 74 -9.03 4.30 -3.78
C ILE A 74 -9.60 4.09 -2.38
N THR A 75 -9.60 2.83 -1.91
CA THR A 75 -9.94 2.52 -0.53
C THR A 75 -8.74 2.78 0.37
N VAL A 76 -8.93 3.59 1.43
CA VAL A 76 -7.90 3.87 2.44
C VAL A 76 -8.45 3.56 3.82
N TRP A 77 -7.72 2.76 4.59
CA TRP A 77 -7.99 2.52 6.01
C TRP A 77 -6.85 3.04 6.86
N SER A 78 -7.17 3.56 8.05
CA SER A 78 -6.18 3.72 9.11
C SER A 78 -5.67 2.35 9.56
N ILE A 79 -4.50 2.35 10.21
CA ILE A 79 -3.91 1.12 10.76
C ILE A 79 -4.86 0.47 11.78
N SER A 80 -5.48 1.27 12.65
CA SER A 80 -6.42 0.78 13.67
C SER A 80 -7.67 0.17 13.04
N GLU A 81 -8.22 0.78 11.99
CA GLU A 81 -9.35 0.22 11.24
C GLU A 81 -8.98 -1.10 10.56
N ALA A 82 -7.80 -1.16 9.93
CA ALA A 82 -7.33 -2.37 9.27
C ALA A 82 -7.19 -3.53 10.27
N ILE A 83 -6.56 -3.29 11.42
CA ILE A 83 -6.43 -4.30 12.49
C ILE A 83 -7.81 -4.77 12.94
N SER A 84 -8.72 -3.84 13.23
CA SER A 84 -10.07 -4.18 13.69
C SER A 84 -10.83 -5.03 12.66
N LYS A 85 -10.84 -4.61 11.38
CA LYS A 85 -11.53 -5.33 10.30
C LYS A 85 -10.92 -6.71 10.04
N ILE A 86 -9.59 -6.81 9.96
CA ILE A 86 -8.91 -8.08 9.70
C ILE A 86 -9.14 -9.05 10.87
N TRP A 87 -9.00 -8.57 12.10
CA TRP A 87 -9.23 -9.39 13.30
C TRP A 87 -10.68 -9.89 13.38
N ASN A 88 -11.66 -9.01 13.13
CA ASN A 88 -13.07 -9.41 13.12
C ASN A 88 -13.40 -10.40 11.99
N ASN A 89 -12.76 -10.28 10.83
CA ASN A 89 -12.95 -11.23 9.74
C ASN A 89 -12.39 -12.63 10.08
N GLN A 90 -11.31 -12.71 10.86
CA GLN A 90 -10.77 -13.98 11.34
C GLN A 90 -11.68 -14.67 12.37
N LEU A 91 -12.41 -13.91 13.20
CA LEU A 91 -13.36 -14.45 14.18
C LEU A 91 -14.67 -14.96 13.55
N ASN A 92 -15.01 -14.47 12.35
CA ASN A 92 -16.22 -14.84 11.62
C ASN A 92 -15.95 -15.82 10.47
N SER A 93 -14.72 -16.35 10.37
CA SER A 93 -14.37 -17.41 9.43
C SER A 93 -14.77 -18.76 10.04
N PRO A 94 -15.52 -19.63 9.33
CA PRO A 94 -15.98 -20.93 9.86
C PRO A 94 -14.83 -21.90 10.17
#